data_AF-A0A2V5WLQ6-F1
#
_entry.id   AF-A0A2V5WLQ6-F1
#
_cell.length_a   1.000
_cell.length_b   1.000
_cell.length_c   1.000
_cell.angle_alpha   90.00
_cell.angle_beta   90.00
_cell.angle_gamma   90.00
#
_symmetry.space_group_name_H-M   'P 1'
#
loop_
_entity.id
_entity.type
_entity.pdbx_description
1 polymer ?
#
loop_
_entity_poly.entity_id
_entity_poly.type
_entity_poly.pdbx_seq_one_letter_code
_entity_poly.pdbx_strand_id
1 'polypeptide(L)'
;MTYALSAEAESIFPKAYGLLLNHLVTVISKRLPSRALRATMRNVGRALAEGHLERLKGRSRRDRIKAAIDALNELGGSAKFEENEGKQFIYGRNGCPLAAVTASRPEACLIVQSLVSKLVGMRAKKCCEYGETPRCCFELGRK
;
A
#
# COMPACT_ATOMS: atom_id res chain seq x y z
N MET A 1 15.00 10.93 -26.56
CA MET A 1 13.54 10.81 -26.49
C MET A 1 13.17 10.09 -25.21
N THR A 2 12.84 10.86 -24.18
CA THR A 2 12.29 10.34 -22.93
C THR A 2 10.85 9.93 -23.18
N TYR A 3 10.57 8.62 -23.12
CA TYR A 3 9.20 8.12 -23.05
C TYR A 3 8.65 8.51 -21.68
N ALA A 4 8.15 9.74 -21.55
CA ALA A 4 7.27 10.11 -20.46
C ALA A 4 5.99 9.28 -20.66
N LEU A 5 5.70 8.39 -19.70
CA LEU A 5 4.40 7.74 -19.63
C LEU A 5 3.34 8.84 -19.72
N SER A 6 2.48 8.73 -20.73
CA SER A 6 1.49 9.75 -21.01
C SER A 6 0.57 9.90 -19.79
N ALA A 7 0.21 11.14 -19.48
CA ALA A 7 -0.53 11.52 -18.28
C ALA A 7 -1.89 10.80 -18.15
N GLU A 8 -2.36 10.14 -19.21
CA GLU A 8 -3.57 9.35 -19.26
C GLU A 8 -3.51 8.07 -18.40
N ALA A 9 -2.31 7.55 -18.08
CA ALA A 9 -2.13 6.38 -17.22
C ALA A 9 -2.11 6.68 -15.70
N GLU A 10 -2.07 7.95 -15.30
CA GLU A 10 -2.14 8.35 -13.88
C GLU A 10 -3.59 8.41 -13.33
N SER A 11 -4.56 7.95 -14.12
CA SER A 11 -6.00 8.08 -13.85
C SER A 11 -6.63 6.88 -13.13
N ILE A 12 -6.20 6.57 -11.90
CA ILE A 12 -7.05 5.75 -10.98
C ILE A 12 -7.20 6.41 -9.60
N PHE A 13 -6.37 7.38 -9.24
CA PHE A 13 -6.63 8.27 -8.12
C PHE A 13 -6.38 9.71 -8.57
N PRO A 14 -7.42 10.55 -8.74
CA PRO A 14 -7.22 11.96 -9.06
C PRO A 14 -6.18 12.55 -8.09
N LYS A 15 -5.09 13.13 -8.62
CA LYS A 15 -4.00 13.73 -7.84
C LYS A 15 -4.53 14.66 -6.71
N ALA A 16 -5.71 15.26 -6.92
CA ALA A 16 -6.45 16.04 -5.93
C ALA A 16 -6.77 15.30 -4.62
N TYR A 17 -7.15 14.01 -4.64
CA TYR A 17 -7.46 13.27 -3.41
C TYR A 17 -6.22 12.94 -2.59
N GLY A 18 -5.05 12.81 -3.24
CA GLY A 18 -3.77 12.67 -2.53
C GLY A 18 -3.47 13.88 -1.64
N LEU A 19 -3.70 15.10 -2.16
CA LEU A 19 -3.53 16.34 -1.40
C LEU A 19 -4.55 16.45 -0.25
N LEU A 20 -5.83 16.15 -0.52
CA LEU A 20 -6.86 16.15 0.52
C LEU A 20 -6.54 15.15 1.64
N LEU A 21 -6.15 13.93 1.29
CA LEU A 21 -5.77 12.90 2.26
C LEU A 21 -4.55 13.33 3.07
N ASN A 22 -3.56 13.98 2.45
CA ASN A 22 -2.41 14.51 3.15
C ASN A 22 -2.79 15.56 4.21
N HIS A 23 -3.68 16.50 3.87
CA HIS A 23 -4.20 17.48 4.82
C HIS A 23 -5.00 16.81 5.95
N LEU A 24 -5.87 15.86 5.62
CA LEU A 24 -6.66 15.12 6.61
C LEU A 24 -5.76 14.38 7.61
N VAL A 25 -4.79 13.60 7.12
CA VAL A 25 -3.83 12.87 7.97
C VAL A 25 -3.01 13.84 8.81
N THR A 26 -2.61 14.98 8.24
CA THR A 26 -1.87 16.01 8.97
C THR A 26 -2.69 16.60 10.12
N VAL A 27 -3.97 16.95 9.90
CA VAL A 27 -4.85 17.46 10.96
C VAL A 27 -5.08 16.41 12.05
N ILE A 28 -5.34 15.15 11.68
CA ILE A 28 -5.53 14.06 12.63
C ILE A 28 -4.26 13.82 13.47
N SER A 29 -3.08 13.88 12.84
CA SER A 29 -1.79 13.65 13.52
C SER A 29 -1.49 14.68 14.62
N LYS A 30 -2.03 15.90 14.51
CA LYS A 30 -1.89 16.94 15.54
C LYS A 30 -2.77 16.70 16.76
N ARG A 31 -3.78 15.83 16.65
CA ARG A 31 -4.78 15.55 17.71
C ARG A 31 -4.59 14.21 18.39
N LEU A 32 -3.91 13.26 17.75
CA LEU A 32 -3.74 11.90 18.27
C LEU A 32 -2.30 11.65 18.73
N PRO A 33 -2.11 10.96 19.88
CA PRO A 33 -0.82 10.40 20.22
C PRO A 33 -0.32 9.46 19.11
N SER A 34 0.99 9.37 18.89
CA SER A 34 1.55 8.60 17.77
C SER A 34 1.12 7.13 17.75
N ARG A 35 0.92 6.52 18.93
CA ARG A 35 0.39 5.14 19.03
C ARG A 35 -1.03 5.04 18.47
N ALA A 36 -1.91 5.98 18.81
CA ALA A 36 -3.27 6.03 18.33
C ALA A 36 -3.31 6.31 16.81
N LEU A 37 -2.52 7.26 16.32
CA LEU A 37 -2.40 7.55 14.88
C LEU A 37 -2.01 6.30 14.08
N ARG A 38 -0.97 5.58 14.51
CA ARG A 38 -0.55 4.32 13.87
C ARG A 38 -1.61 3.23 13.94
N ALA A 39 -2.38 3.15 15.02
CA ALA A 39 -3.50 2.22 15.13
C ALA A 39 -4.61 2.57 14.13
N THR A 40 -4.95 3.86 14.00
CA THR A 40 -5.90 4.38 13.02
C THR A 40 -5.49 4.04 11.59
N MET A 41 -4.23 4.27 11.20
CA MET A 41 -3.76 3.90 9.85
C MET A 41 -3.91 2.40 9.56
N ARG A 42 -3.62 1.54 10.55
CA ARG A 42 -3.83 0.10 10.39
C ARG A 42 -5.31 -0.28 10.31
N ASN A 43 -6.19 0.40 11.06
CA ASN A 43 -7.64 0.22 10.99
C ASN A 43 -8.15 0.54 9.58
N VAL A 44 -7.73 1.66 8.99
CA VAL A 44 -8.11 2.01 7.61
C VAL A 44 -7.69 0.91 6.64
N GLY A 45 -6.46 0.40 6.73
CA GLY A 45 -6.02 -0.71 5.89
C GLY A 45 -6.80 -2.02 6.08
N ARG A 46 -7.28 -2.30 7.31
CA ARG A 46 -8.15 -3.45 7.57
C ARG A 46 -9.53 -3.27 6.95
N ALA A 47 -10.12 -2.09 7.10
CA ALA A 47 -11.41 -1.75 6.52
C ALA A 47 -11.39 -1.86 4.98
N LEU A 48 -10.32 -1.39 4.34
CA LEU A 48 -10.12 -1.58 2.89
C LEU A 48 -10.06 -3.07 2.50
N ALA A 49 -9.51 -3.93 3.36
CA ALA A 49 -9.43 -5.35 3.06
C ALA A 49 -10.78 -6.08 3.18
N GLU A 50 -11.70 -5.59 4.03
CA GLU A 50 -12.95 -6.28 4.38
C GLU A 50 -13.81 -6.63 3.16
N GLY A 51 -13.90 -5.72 2.18
CA GLY A 51 -14.62 -5.95 0.91
C GLY A 51 -14.06 -7.09 0.05
N HIS A 52 -12.88 -7.62 0.41
CA HIS A 52 -12.23 -8.71 -0.32
C HIS A 52 -12.14 -10.01 0.48
N LEU A 53 -12.47 -10.05 1.78
CA LEU A 53 -12.13 -11.21 2.61
C LEU A 53 -13.01 -12.43 2.33
N GLU A 54 -14.30 -12.23 2.08
CA GLU A 54 -15.23 -13.32 1.80
C GLU A 54 -14.81 -14.10 0.55
N ARG A 55 -14.47 -13.39 -0.54
CA ARG A 55 -13.96 -14.00 -1.78
C ARG A 55 -12.61 -14.70 -1.63
N LEU A 56 -11.87 -14.45 -0.55
CA LEU A 56 -10.55 -15.03 -0.30
C LEU A 56 -10.59 -16.26 0.63
N LYS A 57 -11.76 -16.63 1.17
CA LYS A 57 -11.92 -17.86 1.95
C LYS A 57 -11.58 -19.09 1.10
N GLY A 58 -10.79 -20.00 1.65
CA GLY A 58 -10.33 -21.22 0.95
C GLY A 58 -9.36 -20.98 -0.22
N ARG A 59 -9.01 -19.73 -0.55
CA ARG A 59 -8.13 -19.44 -1.69
C ARG A 59 -6.67 -19.75 -1.39
N SER A 60 -5.94 -20.10 -2.46
CA SER A 60 -4.51 -20.41 -2.38
C SER A 60 -3.69 -19.18 -1.95
N ARG A 61 -2.46 -19.41 -1.46
CA ARG A 61 -1.53 -18.31 -1.16
C ARG A 61 -1.31 -17.41 -2.39
N ARG A 62 -1.15 -18.02 -3.57
CA ARG A 62 -0.94 -17.31 -4.83
C ARG A 62 -2.12 -16.40 -5.18
N ASP A 63 -3.35 -16.89 -5.01
CA ASP A 63 -4.56 -16.09 -5.22
C ASP A 63 -4.64 -14.89 -4.27
N ARG A 64 -4.27 -15.10 -3.01
CA ARG A 64 -4.27 -14.04 -2.00
C ARG A 64 -3.20 -12.98 -2.25
N ILE A 65 -2.03 -13.39 -2.73
CA ILE A 65 -0.98 -12.46 -3.21
C ILE A 65 -1.48 -11.67 -4.42
N LYS A 66 -2.12 -12.34 -5.38
CA LYS A 66 -2.73 -11.68 -6.53
C LYS A 66 -3.78 -10.64 -6.09
N ALA A 67 -4.67 -10.99 -5.16
CA ALA A 67 -5.66 -10.05 -4.63
C ALA A 67 -5.00 -8.83 -3.95
N ALA A 68 -3.88 -9.02 -3.27
CA ALA A 68 -3.12 -7.91 -2.70
C ALA A 68 -2.50 -7.01 -3.78
N ILE A 69 -1.96 -7.59 -4.85
CA ILE A 69 -1.44 -6.81 -6.00
C ILE A 69 -2.55 -6.03 -6.68
N ASP A 70 -3.69 -6.68 -6.95
CA ASP A 70 -4.84 -6.05 -7.61
C ASP A 70 -5.34 -4.86 -6.78
N ALA A 71 -5.49 -5.03 -5.45
CA ALA A 71 -5.89 -3.93 -4.56
C ALA A 71 -4.88 -2.76 -4.53
N LEU A 72 -3.57 -3.04 -4.66
CA LEU A 72 -2.56 -1.98 -4.75
C LEU A 72 -2.64 -1.24 -6.09
N ASN A 73 -2.96 -1.94 -7.18
CA ASN A 73 -3.13 -1.34 -8.50
C ASN A 73 -4.42 -0.53 -8.58
N GLU A 74 -5.51 -0.98 -7.94
CA GLU A 74 -6.76 -0.22 -7.78
C GLU A 74 -6.55 1.08 -6.98
N LEU A 75 -5.56 1.13 -6.09
CA LEU A 75 -5.16 2.37 -5.40
C LEU A 75 -4.25 3.28 -6.25
N GLY A 76 -4.02 2.95 -7.52
CA GLY A 76 -3.15 3.70 -8.44
C GLY A 76 -1.67 3.30 -8.36
N GLY A 77 -1.35 2.17 -7.75
CA GLY A 77 0.00 1.60 -7.73
C GLY A 77 0.33 0.78 -8.98
N SER A 78 1.58 0.34 -9.08
CA SER A 78 2.04 -0.63 -10.09
C SER A 78 2.79 -1.77 -9.39
N ALA A 79 2.04 -2.57 -8.64
CA ALA A 79 2.57 -3.63 -7.79
C ALA A 79 2.85 -4.93 -8.58
N LYS A 80 3.92 -5.65 -8.19
CA LYS A 80 4.33 -6.94 -8.73
C LYS A 80 4.76 -7.88 -7.60
N PHE A 81 4.62 -9.18 -7.84
CA PHE A 81 5.16 -10.21 -6.96
C PHE A 81 6.54 -10.64 -7.46
N GLU A 82 7.49 -10.78 -6.55
CA GLU A 82 8.81 -11.35 -6.84
C GLU A 82 9.22 -12.31 -5.73
N GLU A 83 9.97 -13.34 -6.09
CA GLU A 83 10.58 -14.28 -5.16
C GLU A 83 12.10 -14.25 -5.37
N ASN A 84 12.85 -14.00 -4.30
CA ASN A 84 14.30 -13.91 -4.32
C ASN A 84 14.87 -14.62 -3.09
N GLU A 85 15.83 -15.53 -3.28
CA GLU A 85 16.48 -16.32 -2.21
C GLU A 85 15.49 -16.98 -1.23
N GLY A 86 14.36 -17.49 -1.77
CA GLY A 86 13.28 -18.10 -0.98
C GLY A 86 12.50 -17.12 -0.10
N LYS A 87 12.66 -15.81 -0.29
CA LYS A 87 11.84 -14.76 0.30
C LYS A 87 10.87 -14.21 -0.75
N GLN A 88 9.66 -13.89 -0.30
CA GLN A 88 8.56 -13.47 -1.15
C GLN A 88 8.24 -12.01 -0.91
N PHE A 89 8.07 -11.25 -1.98
CA PHE A 89 7.92 -9.81 -1.91
C PHE A 89 6.80 -9.32 -2.81
N ILE A 90 6.20 -8.19 -2.41
CA ILE A 90 5.36 -7.36 -3.27
C ILE A 90 6.03 -6.00 -3.42
N TYR A 91 6.38 -5.62 -4.65
CA TYR A 91 7.08 -4.39 -4.99
C TYR A 91 6.25 -3.48 -5.89
N GLY A 92 6.33 -2.17 -5.68
CA GLY A 92 5.84 -1.14 -6.61
C GLY A 92 7.01 -0.34 -7.16
N ARG A 93 7.34 -0.51 -8.46
CA ARG A 93 8.49 0.18 -9.09
C ARG A 93 8.20 1.64 -9.46
N ASN A 94 6.92 1.98 -9.68
CA ASN A 94 6.47 3.33 -10.05
C ASN A 94 5.72 4.00 -8.88
N GLY A 95 6.36 4.10 -7.72
CA GLY A 95 5.80 4.84 -6.59
C GLY A 95 4.94 4.03 -5.62
N CYS A 96 4.72 4.63 -4.44
CA CYS A 96 3.70 4.19 -3.50
C CYS A 96 2.33 4.76 -3.93
N PRO A 97 1.23 3.99 -3.90
CA PRO A 97 -0.11 4.55 -4.18
C PRO A 97 -0.50 5.69 -3.22
N LEU A 98 0.19 5.81 -2.07
CA LEU A 98 0.02 6.92 -1.12
C LEU A 98 1.22 7.88 -1.09
N ALA A 99 2.02 7.96 -2.16
CA ALA A 99 3.25 8.75 -2.20
C ALA A 99 3.06 10.20 -1.75
N ALA A 100 1.97 10.85 -2.19
CA ALA A 100 1.63 12.23 -1.83
C ALA A 100 1.49 12.46 -0.30
N VAL A 101 1.15 11.41 0.45
CA VAL A 101 0.99 11.47 1.91
C VAL A 101 2.24 10.93 2.60
N THR A 102 2.79 9.81 2.13
CA THR A 102 3.92 9.15 2.78
C THR A 102 5.21 9.97 2.76
N ALA A 103 5.34 10.91 1.82
CA ALA A 103 6.46 11.85 1.76
C ALA A 103 6.56 12.72 3.04
N SER A 104 5.43 13.15 3.59
CA SER A 104 5.39 13.96 4.82
C SER A 104 4.97 13.17 6.06
N ARG A 105 4.26 12.04 5.89
CA ARG A 105 3.69 11.21 6.95
C ARG A 105 3.96 9.72 6.69
N PRO A 106 5.16 9.20 7.05
CA PRO A 106 5.51 7.80 6.81
C PRO A 106 4.54 6.79 7.45
N GLU A 107 3.79 7.18 8.50
CA GLU A 107 2.76 6.36 9.14
C GLU A 107 1.61 5.99 8.20
N ALA A 108 1.33 6.79 7.17
CA ALA A 108 0.30 6.49 6.17
C ALA A 108 0.60 5.18 5.41
N CYS A 109 1.87 4.79 5.30
CA CYS A 109 2.27 3.51 4.71
C CYS A 109 1.72 2.29 5.51
N LEU A 110 1.37 2.48 6.78
CA LEU A 110 0.73 1.43 7.59
C LEU A 110 -0.66 1.03 7.08
N ILE A 111 -1.34 1.92 6.33
CA ILE A 111 -2.60 1.59 5.64
C ILE A 111 -2.33 0.45 4.66
N VAL A 112 -1.37 0.67 3.77
CA VAL A 112 -0.99 -0.27 2.72
C VAL A 112 -0.42 -1.55 3.31
N GLN A 113 0.45 -1.45 4.31
CA GLN A 113 1.01 -2.61 5.01
C GLN A 113 -0.09 -3.49 5.63
N SER A 114 -1.08 -2.87 6.29
CA SER A 114 -2.18 -3.57 6.94
C SER A 114 -3.11 -4.23 5.91
N LEU A 115 -3.43 -3.53 4.83
CA LEU A 115 -4.19 -4.05 3.69
C LEU A 115 -3.52 -5.31 3.11
N VAL A 116 -2.24 -5.21 2.73
CA VAL A 116 -1.48 -6.33 2.16
C VAL A 116 -1.43 -7.50 3.15
N SER A 117 -1.11 -7.24 4.42
CA SER A 117 -1.04 -8.29 5.45
C SER A 117 -2.37 -9.03 5.59
N LYS A 118 -3.48 -8.28 5.56
CA LYS A 118 -4.83 -8.82 5.75
C LYS A 118 -5.29 -9.64 4.53
N LEU A 119 -5.02 -9.17 3.31
CA LEU A 119 -5.35 -9.88 2.08
C LEU A 119 -4.52 -11.16 1.92
N VAL A 120 -3.20 -11.07 2.09
CA VAL A 120 -2.29 -12.23 2.05
C VAL A 120 -2.57 -13.21 3.19
N GLY A 121 -3.09 -12.71 4.31
CA GLY A 121 -3.41 -13.49 5.50
C GLY A 121 -2.21 -13.74 6.42
N MET A 122 -1.13 -12.99 6.24
CA MET A 122 0.13 -13.15 6.96
C MET A 122 0.79 -11.79 7.19
N ARG A 123 1.77 -11.73 8.08
CA ARG A 123 2.50 -10.49 8.29
C ARG A 123 3.27 -10.09 7.03
N ALA A 124 3.03 -8.87 6.56
CA ALA A 124 3.84 -8.21 5.54
C ALA A 124 4.75 -7.16 6.23
N LYS A 125 6.07 -7.34 6.16
CA LYS A 125 7.05 -6.40 6.71
C LYS A 125 7.38 -5.35 5.66
N LYS A 126 7.23 -4.08 6.02
CA LYS A 126 7.60 -2.96 5.17
C LYS A 126 9.12 -2.94 4.92
N CYS A 127 9.50 -2.78 3.66
CA CYS A 127 10.86 -2.56 3.18
C CYS A 127 10.92 -1.39 2.18
N CYS A 128 9.92 -0.49 2.23
CA CYS A 128 9.80 0.64 1.29
C CYS A 128 11.00 1.58 1.33
N GLU A 129 11.35 2.08 0.16
CA GLU A 129 12.31 3.17 -0.02
C GLU A 129 11.55 4.50 -0.11
N TYR A 130 12.05 5.51 0.60
CA TYR A 130 11.52 6.87 0.63
C TYR A 130 12.53 7.82 -0.03
N GLY A 131 12.05 8.88 -0.67
CA GLY A 131 12.91 9.86 -1.36
C GLY A 131 12.30 10.34 -2.67
N GLU A 132 13.14 10.84 -3.57
CA GLU A 132 12.72 11.38 -4.89
C GLU A 132 12.08 10.32 -5.79
N THR A 133 12.53 9.07 -5.69
CA THR A 133 11.98 7.92 -6.43
C THR A 133 11.45 6.85 -5.45
N PRO A 134 10.34 7.12 -4.75
CA PRO A 134 9.86 6.23 -3.70
C PRO A 134 9.45 4.87 -4.28
N ARG A 135 9.80 3.78 -3.58
CA ARG A 135 9.45 2.41 -3.98
C ARG A 135 8.69 1.71 -2.87
N CYS A 136 7.53 1.18 -3.23
CA CYS A 136 6.74 0.39 -2.30
C CYS A 136 7.33 -1.02 -2.20
N CYS A 137 7.52 -1.55 -1.00
CA CYS A 137 8.05 -2.89 -0.79
C CYS A 137 7.47 -3.54 0.47
N PHE A 138 7.01 -4.78 0.32
CA PHE A 138 6.55 -5.62 1.40
C PHE A 138 7.14 -7.02 1.30
N GLU A 139 7.94 -7.41 2.29
CA GLU A 139 8.40 -8.77 2.50
C GLU A 139 7.28 -9.58 3.18
N LEU A 140 6.84 -10.66 2.56
CA LEU A 140 5.81 -11.53 3.08
C LEU A 140 6.44 -12.56 4.02
N GLY A 141 5.83 -12.78 5.19
CA GLY A 141 6.24 -13.86 6.08
C GLY A 141 6.20 -15.23 5.41
N ARG A 142 6.79 -16.23 6.07
CA ARG A 142 6.59 -17.65 5.73
C ARG A 142 5.41 -18.20 6.55
N LYS A 143 4.76 -19.24 6.03
CA LYS A 143 3.76 -20.00 6.80
C LYS A 143 4.45 -20.76 7.92
#